data_AF-A0A1F3ZFA6-F1
#
_entry.id   AF-A0A1F3ZFA6-F1
#
_cell.length_a   1.000
_cell.length_b   1.000
_cell.length_c   1.000
_cell.angle_alpha   90.00
_cell.angle_beta   90.00
_cell.angle_gamma   90.00
#
_symmetry.space_group_name_H-M   'P 1'
#
loop_
_entity.id
_entity.type
_entity.pdbx_description
1 polymer ?
#
loop_
_entity_poly.entity_id
_entity_poly.type
_entity_poly.pdbx_seq_one_letter_code
_entity_poly.pdbx_strand_id
1 'polypeptide(L)'
;MLKEGVARSDTAASGGDDVWIPTTCSLCYGTCAILAHRVDGVLVKIEGNPDSAVGKGKLCGKGVSGIATHYDPNRLTRPLRSTNPKKGLDEDPRWKEISWDEALDEIAQVLKCLRKDDPRKLLIQRTTTVLAGRNSYNTFGAAFGTPNISTAGGGRGHGAAGRIRGERGALPAVVPETGGSPEEIHP
;
A
#
# COMPACT_ATOMS: atom_id res chain seq x y z
N MET A 1 -12.32 30.11 -26.00
CA MET A 1 -13.11 28.88 -26.15
C MET A 1 -12.77 27.94 -24.99
N LEU A 2 -13.40 28.19 -23.84
CA LEU A 2 -13.32 27.34 -22.66
C LEU A 2 -14.48 26.34 -22.79
N LYS A 3 -14.19 25.05 -22.95
CA LYS A 3 -15.22 24.02 -22.88
C LYS A 3 -15.42 23.65 -21.42
N GLU A 4 -16.55 24.09 -20.90
CA GLU A 4 -17.15 23.68 -19.63
C GLU A 4 -17.32 22.15 -19.58
N GLY A 5 -17.09 21.57 -18.41
CA GLY A 5 -17.20 20.13 -18.20
C GLY A 5 -17.06 19.73 -16.74
N VAL A 6 -17.70 20.47 -15.83
CA VAL A 6 -17.98 20.00 -14.47
C VAL A 6 -19.49 19.82 -14.38
N ALA A 7 -19.93 18.56 -14.34
CA ALA A 7 -20.97 18.03 -13.45
C ALA A 7 -21.50 16.69 -13.98
N ARG A 8 -21.39 15.64 -13.16
CA ARG A 8 -22.43 14.62 -13.01
C ARG A 8 -22.60 14.36 -11.53
N SER A 9 -23.50 15.14 -10.94
CA SER A 9 -24.10 14.84 -9.65
C SER A 9 -25.54 14.46 -9.91
N ASP A 10 -25.89 13.20 -9.70
CA ASP A 10 -27.29 12.79 -9.52
C ASP A 10 -27.33 11.87 -8.30
N THR A 11 -27.74 12.44 -7.18
CA THR A 11 -28.19 11.69 -6.00
C THR A 11 -29.67 11.36 -6.15
N ALA A 12 -30.02 10.09 -6.25
CA ALA A 12 -31.31 9.55 -5.84
C ALA A 12 -31.20 8.02 -5.65
N ALA A 13 -31.42 7.55 -4.41
CA ALA A 13 -31.43 6.13 -4.06
C ALA A 13 -32.79 5.49 -4.40
N SER A 14 -32.78 4.41 -5.20
CA SER A 14 -33.62 3.20 -5.14
C SER A 14 -33.58 2.50 -6.52
N GLY A 15 -32.68 1.53 -6.66
CA GLY A 15 -32.29 0.91 -7.93
C GLY A 15 -30.77 0.77 -7.92
N GLY A 16 -30.26 -0.38 -8.33
CA GLY A 16 -28.89 -0.79 -8.03
C GLY A 16 -27.81 0.24 -8.30
N ASP A 17 -26.91 0.42 -7.34
CA ASP A 17 -25.81 1.39 -7.37
C ASP A 17 -24.79 0.99 -8.46
N ASP A 18 -25.01 1.35 -9.73
CA ASP A 18 -24.07 1.20 -10.85
C ASP A 18 -23.31 2.52 -11.07
N VAL A 19 -22.09 2.60 -10.56
CA VAL A 19 -21.30 3.83 -10.53
C VAL A 19 -19.83 3.60 -10.87
N TRP A 20 -19.24 4.56 -11.59
CA TRP A 20 -17.81 4.63 -11.84
C TRP A 20 -17.16 5.65 -10.92
N ILE A 21 -16.25 5.18 -10.07
CA ILE A 21 -15.63 5.99 -9.03
C ILE A 21 -14.17 6.27 -9.43
N PRO A 22 -13.77 7.53 -9.63
CA PRO A 22 -12.38 7.89 -9.89
C PRO A 22 -11.53 7.69 -8.64
N THR A 23 -10.43 6.98 -8.79
CA THR A 23 -9.48 6.68 -7.70
C THR A 23 -8.07 6.44 -8.25
N THR A 24 -7.15 5.97 -7.40
CA THR A 24 -5.76 5.69 -7.76
C THR A 24 -5.40 4.23 -7.50
N CYS A 25 -4.67 3.62 -8.43
CA CYS A 25 -4.03 2.32 -8.24
C CYS A 25 -2.91 2.45 -7.20
N SER A 26 -2.84 1.52 -6.23
CA SER A 26 -1.83 1.52 -5.16
C SER A 26 -0.95 0.26 -5.13
N LEU A 27 -0.89 -0.49 -6.23
CA LEU A 27 -0.12 -1.73 -6.31
C LEU A 27 1.38 -1.51 -6.52
N CYS A 28 1.77 -0.37 -7.10
CA CYS A 28 3.15 0.05 -7.25
C CYS A 28 3.28 1.54 -6.90
N TYR A 29 4.49 2.09 -7.05
CA TYR A 29 4.77 3.51 -6.80
C TYR A 29 4.21 4.46 -7.87
N GLY A 30 3.70 3.94 -8.99
CA GLY A 30 3.24 4.73 -10.13
C GLY A 30 1.93 5.48 -9.90
N THR A 31 1.13 5.08 -8.90
CA THR A 31 -0.13 5.75 -8.51
C THR A 31 -1.02 6.12 -9.70
N CYS A 32 -1.22 5.18 -10.63
CA CYS A 32 -1.95 5.43 -11.87
C CYS A 32 -3.42 5.79 -11.56
N ALA A 33 -3.96 6.80 -12.24
CA ALA A 33 -5.38 7.13 -12.13
C ALA A 33 -6.24 6.05 -12.78
N ILE A 34 -7.25 5.58 -12.04
CA ILE A 34 -8.14 4.48 -12.43
C ILE A 34 -9.60 4.86 -12.20
N LEU A 35 -10.50 4.14 -12.85
CA LEU A 35 -11.93 4.15 -12.60
C LEU A 35 -12.33 2.78 -12.04
N ALA A 36 -12.97 2.79 -10.87
CA ALA A 36 -13.49 1.61 -10.20
C ALA A 36 -14.99 1.51 -10.47
N HIS A 37 -15.43 0.43 -11.12
CA HIS A 37 -16.84 0.17 -11.41
C HIS A 37 -17.46 -0.60 -10.26
N ARG A 38 -18.41 0.03 -9.57
CA ARG A 38 -19.17 -0.58 -8.48
C ARG A 38 -20.60 -0.79 -8.94
N VAL A 39 -21.12 -2.01 -8.78
CA VAL A 39 -22.51 -2.37 -9.04
C VAL A 39 -23.08 -2.98 -7.75
N ASP A 40 -24.19 -2.45 -7.25
CA ASP A 40 -24.85 -2.94 -6.03
C ASP A 40 -23.91 -3.04 -4.81
N GLY A 41 -23.00 -2.07 -4.69
CA GLY A 41 -22.00 -2.04 -3.61
C GLY A 41 -20.79 -2.97 -3.83
N VAL A 42 -20.79 -3.79 -4.87
CA VAL A 42 -19.72 -4.74 -5.22
C VAL A 42 -18.82 -4.12 -6.28
N LEU A 43 -17.51 -4.14 -6.06
CA LEU A 43 -16.53 -3.75 -7.08
C LEU A 43 -16.47 -4.85 -8.14
N VAL A 44 -16.82 -4.53 -9.39
CA VAL A 44 -16.89 -5.51 -10.49
C VAL A 44 -15.78 -5.34 -11.53
N LYS A 45 -15.23 -4.13 -11.68
CA LYS A 45 -14.20 -3.84 -12.67
C LYS A 45 -13.28 -2.69 -12.25
N ILE A 46 -12.05 -2.73 -12.76
CA ILE A 46 -11.09 -1.62 -12.68
C ILE A 46 -10.58 -1.33 -14.09
N GLU A 47 -10.59 -0.06 -14.48
CA GLU A 47 -10.05 0.43 -15.75
C GLU A 47 -9.14 1.64 -15.55
N GLY A 48 -8.30 1.94 -16.53
CA GLY A 48 -7.53 3.19 -16.52
C GLY A 48 -8.44 4.39 -16.76
N ASN A 49 -8.19 5.51 -16.07
CA ASN A 49 -8.98 6.72 -16.27
C ASN A 49 -8.56 7.43 -17.59
N PRO A 50 -9.45 7.58 -18.59
CA PRO A 50 -9.16 8.29 -19.84
C PRO A 50 -8.74 9.74 -19.64
N ASP A 51 -9.27 10.40 -18.60
CA ASP A 51 -8.98 11.80 -18.27
C ASP A 51 -7.62 11.96 -17.57
N SER A 52 -6.91 10.86 -17.32
CA SER A 52 -5.57 10.89 -16.74
C SER A 52 -4.57 11.55 -17.69
N ALA A 53 -3.99 12.67 -17.27
CA ALA A 53 -2.93 13.34 -18.03
C ALA A 53 -1.71 12.45 -18.30
N VAL A 54 -1.42 11.50 -17.39
CA VAL A 54 -0.27 10.59 -17.47
C VAL A 54 -0.65 9.31 -18.19
N GLY A 55 -1.72 8.64 -17.75
CA GLY A 55 -2.08 7.31 -18.22
C GLY A 55 -2.95 7.30 -19.48
N LYS A 56 -3.73 8.37 -19.73
CA LYS A 56 -4.67 8.49 -20.86
C LYS A 56 -5.54 7.23 -21.07
N GLY A 57 -6.06 6.67 -19.98
CA GLY A 57 -6.87 5.44 -20.01
C GLY A 57 -6.09 4.12 -19.98
N LYS A 58 -4.76 4.13 -20.12
CA LYS A 58 -3.94 2.92 -20.04
C LYS A 58 -3.75 2.46 -18.60
N LEU A 59 -3.81 1.14 -18.41
CA LEU A 59 -3.55 0.50 -17.13
C LEU A 59 -2.83 -0.83 -17.36
N CYS A 60 -1.74 -1.07 -16.63
CA CYS A 60 -0.98 -2.31 -16.76
C CYS A 60 -1.74 -3.50 -16.16
N GLY A 61 -1.35 -4.73 -16.53
CA GLY A 61 -2.01 -5.96 -16.07
C GLY A 61 -2.06 -6.10 -14.55
N LYS A 62 -1.07 -5.57 -13.81
CA LYS A 62 -1.14 -5.54 -12.33
C LYS A 62 -2.32 -4.71 -11.85
N GLY A 63 -2.51 -3.52 -12.42
CA GLY A 63 -3.58 -2.59 -12.05
C GLY A 63 -4.96 -3.16 -12.34
N VAL A 64 -5.16 -3.75 -13.52
CA VAL A 64 -6.43 -4.40 -13.91
C VAL A 64 -6.74 -5.56 -12.96
N SER A 65 -5.74 -6.37 -12.62
CA SER A 65 -5.89 -7.50 -11.68
C SER A 65 -6.00 -7.09 -10.20
N GLY A 66 -5.95 -5.80 -9.87
CA GLY A 66 -6.01 -5.33 -8.48
C GLY A 66 -7.29 -5.72 -7.75
N ILE A 67 -8.37 -5.95 -8.49
CA ILE A 67 -9.64 -6.46 -7.96
C ILE A 67 -9.48 -7.82 -7.27
N ALA A 68 -8.59 -8.68 -7.76
CA ALA A 68 -8.34 -10.00 -7.18
C ALA A 68 -7.79 -9.91 -5.75
N THR A 69 -7.01 -8.87 -5.43
CA THR A 69 -6.51 -8.64 -4.07
C THR A 69 -7.62 -8.24 -3.09
N HIS A 70 -8.69 -7.61 -3.58
CA HIS A 70 -9.84 -7.23 -2.74
C HIS A 70 -10.66 -8.46 -2.32
N TYR A 71 -10.81 -9.42 -3.24
CA TYR A 71 -11.58 -10.65 -3.04
C TYR A 71 -10.71 -11.89 -2.73
N ASP A 72 -9.44 -11.69 -2.38
CA ASP A 72 -8.55 -12.79 -2.04
C ASP A 72 -9.09 -13.54 -0.80
N PRO A 73 -9.25 -14.87 -0.85
CA PRO A 73 -9.81 -15.64 0.27
C PRO A 73 -8.89 -15.66 1.50
N ASN A 74 -7.59 -15.39 1.33
CA ASN A 74 -6.61 -15.29 2.42
C ASN A 74 -6.44 -13.84 2.92
N ARG A 75 -7.28 -12.90 2.47
CA ARG A 75 -7.27 -11.52 2.95
C ARG A 75 -7.56 -11.48 4.43
N LEU A 76 -6.67 -10.84 5.20
CA LEU A 76 -6.87 -10.61 6.63
C LEU A 76 -8.05 -9.66 6.85
N THR A 77 -9.13 -10.19 7.40
CA THR A 77 -10.34 -9.42 7.78
C THR A 77 -10.40 -9.13 9.28
N ARG A 78 -9.64 -9.88 10.09
CA ARG A 78 -9.60 -9.77 11.55
C ARG A 78 -8.16 -9.76 12.07
N PRO A 79 -7.90 -9.13 13.23
CA PRO A 79 -6.61 -9.21 13.88
C PRO A 79 -6.27 -10.65 14.32
N LEU A 80 -5.00 -11.02 14.18
CA LEU A 80 -4.47 -12.32 14.58
C LEU A 80 -3.38 -12.14 15.64
N ARG A 81 -3.44 -12.95 16.70
CA ARG A 81 -2.44 -13.02 17.77
C ARG A 81 -1.68 -14.34 17.69
N SER A 82 -0.35 -14.26 17.73
CA SER A 82 0.48 -15.46 17.86
C SER A 82 0.42 -15.95 19.30
N THR A 83 0.13 -17.23 19.49
CA THR A 83 0.08 -17.87 20.82
C THR A 83 1.35 -18.65 21.16
N ASN A 84 2.31 -18.74 20.22
CA ASN A 84 3.61 -19.36 20.48
C ASN A 84 4.56 -18.35 21.15
N PRO A 85 5.14 -18.65 22.33
CA PRO A 85 6.16 -17.79 22.94
C PRO A 85 7.47 -17.77 22.15
N LYS A 86 7.77 -18.80 21.36
CA LYS A 86 8.96 -18.85 20.51
C LYS A 86 8.69 -18.16 19.18
N LYS A 87 9.59 -17.25 18.80
CA LYS A 87 9.58 -16.57 17.51
C LYS A 87 10.75 -17.09 16.68
N GLY A 88 10.49 -17.53 15.46
CA GLY A 88 11.50 -18.07 14.55
C GLY A 88 10.91 -18.36 13.17
N LEU A 89 11.77 -18.55 12.17
CA LEU A 89 11.34 -18.94 10.82
C LEU A 89 10.77 -20.36 10.80
N ASP A 90 11.30 -21.24 11.66
CA ASP A 90 10.92 -22.65 11.76
C ASP A 90 9.91 -22.91 12.90
N GLU A 91 9.41 -21.86 13.55
CA GLU A 91 8.49 -21.96 14.67
C GLU A 91 7.06 -21.63 14.22
N ASP A 92 6.11 -22.54 14.47
CA ASP A 92 4.70 -22.28 14.16
C ASP A 92 4.13 -21.21 15.11
N PRO A 93 3.71 -20.03 14.61
CA PRO A 93 3.18 -18.95 15.44
C PRO A 93 1.84 -19.29 16.13
N ARG A 94 1.14 -20.37 15.72
CA ARG A 94 -0.17 -20.76 16.25
C ARG A 94 -1.13 -19.56 16.37
N TRP A 95 -1.53 -19.02 15.23
CA TRP A 95 -2.39 -17.83 15.16
C TRP A 95 -3.77 -18.09 15.74
N LYS A 96 -4.27 -17.12 16.51
CA LYS A 96 -5.64 -17.08 17.02
C LYS A 96 -6.27 -15.74 16.67
N GLU A 97 -7.51 -15.75 16.20
CA GLU A 97 -8.29 -14.52 16.01
C GLU A 97 -8.63 -13.85 17.34
N ILE A 98 -8.52 -12.52 17.36
CA ILE A 98 -8.90 -11.67 18.50
C ILE A 98 -9.75 -10.49 18.01
N SER A 99 -10.39 -9.78 18.93
CA SER A 99 -11.12 -8.55 18.62
C SER A 99 -10.18 -7.38 18.34
N TRP A 100 -10.71 -6.33 17.70
CA TRP A 100 -9.95 -5.09 17.47
C TRP A 100 -9.60 -4.38 18.78
N ASP A 101 -10.50 -4.37 19.75
CA ASP A 101 -10.26 -3.72 21.04
C ASP A 101 -9.14 -4.42 21.81
N GLU A 102 -9.18 -5.77 21.90
CA GLU A 102 -8.11 -6.56 22.52
C GLU A 102 -6.76 -6.34 21.82
N ALA A 103 -6.74 -6.34 20.48
CA ALA A 103 -5.51 -6.14 19.72
C ALA A 103 -4.89 -4.76 19.99
N LEU A 104 -5.72 -3.72 19.97
CA LEU A 104 -5.27 -2.34 20.18
C LEU A 104 -4.83 -2.11 21.62
N ASP A 105 -5.52 -2.67 22.60
CA ASP A 105 -5.16 -2.58 24.02
C ASP A 105 -3.82 -3.28 24.30
N GLU A 106 -3.60 -4.49 23.78
CA GLU A 106 -2.33 -5.21 23.93
C GLU A 106 -1.16 -4.41 23.31
N ILE A 107 -1.33 -3.89 22.09
CA ILE A 107 -0.31 -3.07 21.42
C ILE A 107 -0.05 -1.79 22.22
N ALA A 108 -1.10 -1.10 22.68
CA ALA A 108 -0.97 0.13 23.45
C ALA A 108 -0.23 -0.10 24.78
N GLN A 109 -0.46 -1.23 25.46
CA GLN A 109 0.27 -1.59 26.67
C GLN A 109 1.77 -1.76 26.39
N VAL A 110 2.13 -2.51 25.34
CA VAL A 110 3.53 -2.70 24.93
C VAL A 110 4.19 -1.36 24.59
N LEU A 111 3.50 -0.51 23.81
CA LEU A 111 4.00 0.81 23.43
C LEU A 111 4.20 1.74 24.63
N LYS A 112 3.29 1.71 25.62
CA LYS A 112 3.45 2.48 26.87
C LYS A 112 4.68 2.02 27.67
N CYS A 113 4.92 0.71 27.78
CA CYS A 113 6.10 0.16 28.44
C CYS A 113 7.39 0.57 27.71
N LEU A 114 7.43 0.43 26.38
CA LEU A 114 8.59 0.85 25.57
C LEU A 114 8.88 2.34 25.69
N ARG A 115 7.83 3.18 25.69
CA ARG A 115 7.99 4.64 25.82
C ARG A 115 8.56 5.04 27.18
N LYS A 116 8.18 4.34 28.25
CA LYS A 116 8.72 4.57 29.61
C LYS A 116 10.17 4.12 29.76
N ASP A 117 10.55 3.04 29.08
CA ASP A 117 11.89 2.46 29.11
C ASP A 117 12.87 3.24 28.21
N ASP A 118 12.72 3.13 26.89
CA ASP A 118 13.45 3.95 25.91
C ASP A 118 12.67 3.95 24.59
N PRO A 119 12.10 5.09 24.16
CA PRO A 119 11.29 5.15 22.94
C PRO A 119 12.09 4.75 21.69
N ARG A 120 13.42 4.85 21.70
CA ARG A 120 14.27 4.45 20.56
C ARG A 120 14.26 2.94 20.31
N LYS A 121 13.81 2.12 21.26
CA LYS A 121 13.68 0.66 21.08
C LYS A 121 12.56 0.28 20.09
N LEU A 122 11.67 1.22 19.74
CA LEU A 122 10.64 1.01 18.73
C LEU A 122 11.19 1.23 17.32
N LEU A 123 11.14 0.20 16.46
CA LEU A 123 11.35 0.30 15.02
C LEU A 123 10.00 0.32 14.30
N ILE A 124 9.79 1.30 13.43
CA ILE A 124 8.63 1.35 12.53
C ILE A 124 9.11 1.02 11.12
N GLN A 125 8.64 -0.09 10.55
CA GLN A 125 8.94 -0.47 9.17
C GLN A 125 7.70 -0.27 8.30
N ARG A 126 7.88 0.38 7.15
CA ARG A 126 6.82 0.56 6.13
C ARG A 126 7.30 0.16 4.75
N THR A 127 6.35 -0.08 3.84
CA THR A 127 6.62 -0.32 2.42
C THR A 127 6.61 0.96 1.56
N THR A 128 7.19 0.87 0.37
CA THR A 128 7.20 1.93 -0.64
C THR A 128 5.84 2.12 -1.32
N THR A 129 4.98 1.11 -1.30
CA THR A 129 3.67 1.12 -1.99
C THR A 129 2.54 1.75 -1.17
N VAL A 130 2.73 1.97 0.14
CA VAL A 130 1.73 2.61 1.02
C VAL A 130 2.15 4.07 1.24
N LEU A 131 2.05 4.87 0.19
CA LEU A 131 2.51 6.26 0.19
C LEU A 131 1.73 7.15 1.17
N ALA A 132 0.40 6.99 1.23
CA ALA A 132 -0.46 7.76 2.12
C ALA A 132 -0.10 7.58 3.61
N GLY A 133 0.39 6.40 3.99
CA GLY A 133 0.79 6.12 5.37
C GLY A 133 2.07 6.83 5.81
N ARG A 134 2.90 7.33 4.89
CA ARG A 134 4.23 7.91 5.20
C ARG A 134 4.14 9.01 6.25
N ASN A 135 3.22 9.94 6.09
CA ASN A 135 3.07 11.07 7.02
C ASN A 135 2.61 10.57 8.39
N SER A 136 1.61 9.69 8.43
CA SER A 136 1.12 9.11 9.69
C SER A 136 2.22 8.38 10.47
N TYR A 137 3.06 7.57 9.80
CA TYR A 137 4.17 6.88 10.46
C TYR A 137 5.25 7.84 10.96
N ASN A 138 5.60 8.86 10.17
CA ASN A 138 6.62 9.83 10.56
C ASN A 138 6.15 10.70 11.74
N THR A 139 4.91 11.21 11.67
CA THR A 139 4.31 12.00 12.74
C THR A 139 4.16 11.16 14.01
N PHE A 140 3.70 9.91 13.88
CA PHE A 140 3.62 9.01 15.03
C PHE A 140 5.00 8.73 15.63
N GLY A 141 6.01 8.41 14.82
CA GLY A 141 7.37 8.16 15.33
C GLY A 141 7.97 9.37 16.03
N ALA A 142 7.80 10.57 15.48
CA ALA A 142 8.21 11.82 16.11
C ALA A 142 7.46 12.06 17.45
N ALA A 143 6.14 11.88 17.48
CA ALA A 143 5.34 12.04 18.69
C ALA A 143 5.61 10.96 19.75
N PHE A 144 6.00 9.76 19.32
CA PHE A 144 6.43 8.67 20.19
C PHE A 144 7.83 8.90 20.75
N GLY A 145 8.69 9.60 20.00
CA GLY A 145 10.08 9.87 20.35
C GLY A 145 11.08 8.85 19.76
N THR A 146 10.67 8.06 18.75
CA THR A 146 11.58 7.14 18.06
C THR A 146 12.11 7.74 16.75
N PRO A 147 13.44 7.80 16.55
CA PRO A 147 14.02 8.13 15.25
C PRO A 147 14.09 6.92 14.30
N ASN A 148 13.77 5.72 14.80
CA ASN A 148 13.98 4.46 14.09
C ASN A 148 12.81 4.14 13.17
N ILE A 149 12.76 4.83 12.03
CA ILE A 149 11.79 4.59 10.97
C ILE A 149 12.52 4.11 9.72
N SER A 150 12.11 2.95 9.21
CA SER A 150 12.67 2.33 8.02
C SER A 150 11.62 2.16 6.93
N THR A 151 12.01 2.42 5.69
CA THR A 151 11.19 2.13 4.51
C THR A 151 11.86 0.99 3.76
N ALA A 152 11.12 -0.09 3.50
CA ALA A 152 11.59 -1.20 2.67
C ALA A 152 10.46 -1.72 1.77
N GLY A 153 10.69 -1.78 0.46
CA GLY A 153 9.69 -2.26 -0.50
C GLY A 153 10.28 -2.58 -1.88
N GLY A 154 9.41 -3.14 -2.74
CA GLY A 154 9.66 -3.77 -4.05
C GLY A 154 11.06 -3.61 -4.68
N GLY A 155 11.87 -4.68 -4.57
CA GLY A 155 13.16 -4.85 -5.23
C GLY A 155 14.33 -4.86 -4.24
N ARG A 156 15.24 -5.83 -4.40
CA ARG A 156 16.46 -5.99 -3.58
C ARG A 156 17.39 -4.76 -3.54
N GLY A 157 17.12 -3.70 -4.34
CA GLY A 157 17.89 -2.45 -4.36
C GLY A 157 17.30 -1.28 -3.55
N HIS A 158 16.07 -1.35 -3.06
CA HIS A 158 15.41 -0.20 -2.39
C HIS A 158 14.88 -0.51 -0.99
N GLY A 159 15.24 -1.68 -0.44
CA GLY A 159 14.90 -2.11 0.91
C GLY A 159 15.94 -1.75 1.96
N ALA A 160 15.53 -1.72 3.23
CA ALA A 160 16.33 -1.43 4.43
C ALA A 160 17.74 -2.07 4.50
N ALA A 161 17.98 -3.16 3.76
CA ALA A 161 19.30 -3.81 3.64
C ALA A 161 20.40 -2.84 3.19
N GLY A 162 20.14 -1.92 2.25
CA GLY A 162 21.15 -0.94 1.81
C GLY A 162 21.53 0.06 2.90
N ARG A 163 20.56 0.50 3.71
CA ARG A 163 20.82 1.42 4.84
C ARG A 163 21.52 0.74 6.02
N ILE A 164 21.24 -0.53 6.27
CA ILE A 164 21.87 -1.30 7.35
C ILE A 164 23.28 -1.76 6.95
N ARG A 165 23.54 -1.99 5.65
CA ARG A 165 24.84 -2.42 5.10
C ARG A 165 25.76 -1.28 4.64
N GLY A 166 25.34 -0.03 4.81
CA GLY A 166 26.16 1.14 4.44
C GLY A 166 26.26 1.42 2.93
N GLU A 167 25.41 0.81 2.12
CA GLU A 167 25.38 1.00 0.66
C GLU A 167 24.52 2.23 0.34
N ARG A 168 25.16 3.40 0.36
CA ARG A 168 24.58 4.66 -0.11
C ARG A 168 24.85 4.82 -1.60
N GLY A 169 23.81 4.58 -2.42
CA GLY A 169 23.55 5.33 -3.66
C GLY A 169 24.48 5.11 -4.85
N ALA A 170 23.86 5.20 -6.03
CA ALA A 170 24.43 5.34 -7.37
C ALA A 170 25.12 4.10 -7.97
N LEU A 171 24.36 3.40 -8.80
CA LEU A 171 24.84 3.18 -10.16
C LEU A 171 23.92 3.96 -11.09
N PRO A 172 24.41 4.96 -11.86
CA PRO A 172 23.70 5.35 -13.06
C PRO A 172 23.64 4.09 -13.92
N ALA A 173 22.43 3.63 -14.25
CA ALA A 173 22.28 2.66 -15.30
C ALA A 173 22.72 3.37 -16.60
N VAL A 174 24.01 3.29 -16.91
CA VAL A 174 24.44 3.30 -18.30
C VAL A 174 23.79 2.06 -18.89
N VAL A 175 22.65 2.26 -19.56
CA VAL A 175 22.00 1.23 -20.35
C VAL A 175 22.92 1.02 -21.55
N PRO A 176 23.61 -0.13 -21.70
CA PRO A 176 24.25 -0.43 -22.97
C PRO A 176 23.12 -0.57 -23.99
N GLU A 177 23.24 0.07 -25.15
CA GLU A 177 22.32 -0.13 -26.28
C GLU A 177 22.37 -1.60 -26.73
N THR A 178 21.58 -2.46 -26.08
CA THR A 178 21.25 -3.78 -26.57
C THR A 178 19.86 -3.71 -27.15
N GLY A 179 19.78 -3.27 -28.41
CA GLY A 179 18.86 -3.66 -29.50
C GLY A 179 17.44 -4.19 -29.23
N GLY A 180 16.81 -3.92 -28.10
CA GLY A 180 15.43 -4.27 -27.81
C GLY A 180 14.53 -3.06 -27.95
N SER A 181 13.51 -3.16 -28.81
CA SER A 181 12.58 -2.05 -29.07
C SER A 181 11.83 -1.62 -27.79
N PRO A 182 11.55 -0.32 -27.61
CA PRO A 182 10.96 0.26 -26.38
C PRO A 182 9.61 -0.31 -25.91
N GLU A 183 8.93 -1.12 -26.72
CA GLU A 183 7.60 -1.67 -26.42
C GLU A 183 7.59 -2.80 -25.38
N GLU A 184 8.74 -3.43 -25.07
CA GLU A 184 8.77 -4.57 -24.15
C GLU A 184 8.86 -4.20 -22.66
N ILE A 185 9.26 -2.97 -22.32
CA ILE A 185 9.60 -2.63 -20.93
C ILE A 185 8.47 -1.85 -20.22
N HIS A 186 7.55 -1.25 -20.96
CA HIS A 186 6.40 -0.53 -20.40
C HIS A 186 5.15 -0.67 -21.30
N PRO A 187 4.26 -1.65 -21.04
CA PRO A 187 2.90 -1.64 -21.58
C PRO A 187 2.04 -0.54 -20.94
#